data_AF-M0K207-F1
#
_entry.id   AF-M0K207-F1
#
_cell.length_a   1.000
_cell.length_b   1.000
_cell.length_c   1.000
_cell.angle_alpha   90.00
_cell.angle_beta   90.00
_cell.angle_gamma   90.00
#
_symmetry.space_group_name_H-M   'P 1'
#
loop_
_entity.id
_entity.type
_entity.pdbx_description
1 polymer ?
#
loop_
_entity_poly.entity_id
_entity_poly.type
_entity_poly.pdbx_seq_one_letter_code
_entity_poly.pdbx_strand_id
1 'polypeptide(L)'
;MGFSVSGSAAVIFVAAFIGFGMFYSAAANGFERVNDAREDQRDRLLDQQNTDISLVSATWNSSGNDNLVVTVDNTGSETLSVEATDLLVDNDYRTGYGTTVDGDGSTDIWASQERLEITVTSLSSQPGRVKVVAENGIAETMVVS
;
A
#
# COMPACT_ATOMS: atom_id res chain seq x y z
N MET A 1 20.17 49.29 -45.81
CA MET A 1 20.54 49.08 -44.39
C MET A 1 19.37 48.62 -43.48
N GLY A 2 18.17 48.30 -43.99
CA GLY A 2 17.01 47.89 -43.15
C GLY A 2 16.79 46.38 -42.97
N PHE A 3 17.29 45.53 -43.88
CA PHE A 3 17.02 44.09 -43.84
C PHE A 3 17.86 43.34 -42.79
N SER A 4 19.08 43.82 -42.49
CA SER A 4 19.97 43.15 -41.53
C SER A 4 19.43 43.18 -40.10
N VAL A 5 18.92 44.33 -39.65
CA VAL A 5 18.42 44.51 -38.27
C VAL A 5 17.01 43.93 -38.10
N SER A 6 16.13 44.15 -39.09
CA SER A 6 14.76 43.60 -39.07
C SER A 6 14.75 42.07 -39.23
N GLY A 7 15.63 41.52 -40.08
CA GLY A 7 15.78 40.07 -40.25
C GLY A 7 16.34 39.37 -39.01
N SER A 8 17.37 39.93 -38.37
CA SER A 8 17.90 39.37 -37.12
C SER A 8 16.88 39.44 -35.98
N ALA A 9 16.12 40.54 -35.88
CA ALA A 9 15.06 40.67 -34.89
C ALA A 9 13.96 39.63 -35.10
N ALA A 10 13.56 39.36 -36.33
CA ALA A 10 12.56 38.33 -36.65
C ALA A 10 13.03 36.92 -36.25
N VAL A 11 14.28 36.56 -36.53
CA VAL A 11 14.84 35.26 -36.14
C VAL A 11 14.88 35.08 -34.62
N ILE A 12 15.32 36.11 -33.88
CA ILE A 12 15.33 36.08 -32.41
C ILE A 12 13.91 35.91 -31.86
N PHE A 13 12.94 36.61 -32.44
CA PHE A 13 11.55 36.53 -32.01
C PHE A 13 10.97 35.12 -32.19
N VAL A 14 11.24 34.47 -33.34
CA VAL A 14 10.81 33.09 -33.60
C VAL A 14 11.49 32.11 -32.64
N ALA A 15 12.80 32.25 -32.43
CA ALA A 15 13.53 31.40 -31.48
C ALA A 15 13.01 31.56 -30.04
N ALA A 16 12.69 32.78 -29.62
CA ALA A 16 12.11 33.05 -28.32
C ALA A 16 10.70 32.44 -28.18
N PHE A 17 9.87 32.50 -29.22
CA PHE A 17 8.53 31.91 -29.20
C PHE A 17 8.59 30.38 -29.10
N ILE A 18 9.47 29.75 -29.87
CA ILE A 18 9.71 28.30 -29.79
C ILE A 18 10.26 27.93 -28.40
N GLY A 19 11.24 28.68 -27.90
CA GLY A 19 11.82 28.47 -26.57
C GLY A 19 10.78 28.63 -25.45
N PHE A 20 9.91 29.64 -25.56
CA PHE A 20 8.80 29.84 -24.63
C PHE A 20 7.80 28.67 -24.68
N GLY A 21 7.44 28.19 -25.88
CA GLY A 21 6.55 27.04 -26.02
C GLY A 21 7.11 25.79 -25.31
N MET A 22 8.39 25.48 -25.53
CA MET A 22 9.05 24.36 -24.84
C MET A 22 9.11 24.56 -23.32
N PHE A 23 9.50 25.75 -22.88
CA PHE A 23 9.57 26.09 -21.46
C PHE A 23 8.20 25.98 -20.77
N TYR A 24 7.16 26.55 -21.39
CA TYR A 24 5.80 26.53 -20.86
C TYR A 24 5.29 25.10 -20.75
N SER A 25 5.44 24.27 -21.78
CA SER A 25 5.03 22.87 -21.72
C SER A 25 5.77 22.11 -20.62
N ALA A 26 7.10 22.29 -20.50
CA ALA A 26 7.87 21.64 -19.45
C ALA A 26 7.43 22.09 -18.04
N ALA A 27 7.15 23.38 -17.86
CA ALA A 27 6.68 23.95 -16.60
C ALA A 27 5.27 23.46 -16.24
N ALA A 28 4.34 23.48 -17.20
CA ALA A 28 2.96 23.01 -17.01
C ALA A 28 2.93 21.52 -16.64
N ASN A 29 3.58 20.67 -17.45
CA ASN A 29 3.68 19.24 -17.15
C ASN A 29 4.36 18.97 -15.80
N GLY A 30 5.33 19.80 -15.43
CA GLY A 30 5.99 19.72 -14.12
C GLY A 30 5.04 20.05 -12.96
N PHE A 31 4.21 21.08 -13.12
CA PHE A 31 3.23 21.48 -12.12
C PHE A 31 2.12 20.44 -11.94
N GLU A 32 1.61 19.89 -13.03
CA GLU A 32 0.62 18.79 -13.03
C GLU A 32 1.14 17.60 -12.24
N ARG A 33 2.33 17.07 -12.59
CA ARG A 33 2.93 15.92 -11.87
C ARG A 33 3.09 16.15 -10.37
N VAL A 34 3.44 17.38 -9.96
CA VAL A 34 3.59 17.69 -8.53
C VAL A 34 2.23 17.76 -7.84
N ASN A 35 1.19 18.26 -8.51
CA ASN A 35 -0.15 18.28 -7.96
C ASN A 35 -0.73 16.87 -7.85
N ASP A 36 -0.60 16.04 -8.90
CA ASP A 36 -1.04 14.65 -8.88
C ASP A 36 -0.36 13.88 -7.75
N ALA A 37 0.97 14.01 -7.60
CA ALA A 37 1.70 13.37 -6.50
C ALA A 37 1.26 13.85 -5.10
N ARG A 38 0.79 15.09 -4.97
CA ARG A 38 0.25 15.63 -3.72
C ARG A 38 -1.17 15.13 -3.45
N GLU A 39 -1.96 14.93 -4.49
CA GLU A 39 -3.29 14.33 -4.40
C GLU A 39 -3.17 12.87 -3.97
N ASP A 40 -2.36 12.06 -4.66
CA ASP A 40 -2.06 10.68 -4.30
C ASP A 40 -1.53 10.55 -2.85
N GLN A 41 -0.72 11.51 -2.39
CA GLN A 41 -0.24 11.50 -1.02
C GLN A 41 -1.36 11.75 -0.01
N ARG A 42 -2.30 12.64 -0.31
CA ARG A 42 -3.44 12.93 0.57
C ARG A 42 -4.39 11.75 0.63
N ASP A 43 -4.67 11.13 -0.51
CA ASP A 43 -5.57 9.98 -0.60
C ASP A 43 -5.00 8.82 0.22
N ARG A 44 -3.72 8.46 0.03
CA ARG A 44 -3.05 7.44 0.87
C ARG A 44 -3.12 7.76 2.37
N LEU A 45 -3.04 9.03 2.75
CA LEU A 45 -3.07 9.45 4.15
C LEU A 45 -4.48 9.37 4.74
N LEU A 46 -5.52 9.58 3.91
CA LEU A 46 -6.92 9.34 4.27
C LEU A 46 -7.17 7.83 4.44
N ASP A 47 -6.71 7.00 3.50
CA ASP A 47 -6.85 5.54 3.56
C ASP A 47 -6.17 4.98 4.82
N GLN A 48 -4.97 5.47 5.15
CA GLN A 48 -4.27 5.13 6.39
C GLN A 48 -5.03 5.58 7.64
N GLN A 49 -5.65 6.76 7.63
CA GLN A 49 -6.40 7.28 8.77
C GLN A 49 -7.71 6.53 9.01
N ASN A 50 -8.33 6.04 7.94
CA ASN A 50 -9.58 5.30 7.99
C ASN A 50 -9.38 3.79 8.18
N THR A 51 -8.14 3.30 8.10
CA THR A 51 -7.82 1.90 8.36
C THR A 51 -7.40 1.71 9.79
N ASP A 52 -7.94 0.67 10.39
CA ASP A 52 -7.56 0.18 11.69
C ASP A 52 -7.75 -1.33 11.70
N ILE A 53 -6.82 -2.04 12.32
CA ILE A 53 -6.87 -3.50 12.44
C ILE A 53 -6.61 -3.88 13.89
N SER A 54 -7.20 -4.98 14.33
CA SER A 54 -7.02 -5.50 15.69
C SER A 54 -6.65 -6.97 15.64
N LEU A 55 -5.46 -7.33 16.16
CA LEU A 55 -5.12 -8.73 16.36
C LEU A 55 -5.92 -9.29 17.54
N VAL A 56 -6.78 -10.26 17.25
CA VAL A 56 -7.65 -10.90 18.24
C VAL A 56 -6.92 -12.05 18.93
N SER A 57 -6.25 -12.90 18.16
CA SER A 57 -5.48 -14.02 18.68
C SER A 57 -4.38 -14.46 17.73
N ALA A 58 -3.33 -15.04 18.30
CA ALA A 58 -2.28 -15.73 17.58
C ALA A 58 -1.96 -17.02 18.34
N THR A 59 -2.58 -18.12 17.95
CA THR A 59 -2.59 -19.36 18.74
C THR A 59 -1.82 -20.46 18.02
N TRP A 60 -0.89 -21.10 18.73
CA TRP A 60 -0.16 -22.26 18.25
C TRP A 60 -0.82 -23.57 18.70
N ASN A 61 -1.11 -24.45 17.75
CA ASN A 61 -1.67 -25.77 18.05
C ASN A 61 -0.57 -26.85 18.08
N SER A 62 0.09 -26.99 19.23
CA SER A 62 1.12 -28.02 19.48
C SER A 62 0.58 -29.44 19.65
N SER A 63 -0.73 -29.62 19.84
CA SER A 63 -1.34 -30.93 20.15
C SER A 63 -2.07 -31.55 18.95
N GLY A 64 -2.11 -30.86 17.82
CA GLY A 64 -2.84 -31.26 16.63
C GLY A 64 -1.93 -31.29 15.40
N ASN A 65 -1.93 -30.20 14.63
CA ASN A 65 -1.33 -30.12 13.30
C ASN A 65 -0.08 -29.24 13.24
N ASP A 66 0.46 -28.80 14.37
CA ASP A 66 1.58 -27.85 14.45
C ASP A 66 1.33 -26.62 13.56
N ASN A 67 0.12 -26.06 13.65
CA ASN A 67 -0.28 -24.87 12.91
C ASN A 67 -0.43 -23.65 13.81
N LEU A 68 -0.05 -22.50 13.26
CA LEU A 68 -0.32 -21.20 13.84
C LEU A 68 -1.57 -20.63 13.19
N VAL A 69 -2.55 -20.23 14.00
CA VAL A 69 -3.75 -19.53 13.56
C VAL A 69 -3.71 -18.11 14.09
N VAL A 70 -3.71 -17.14 13.19
CA VAL A 70 -3.75 -15.70 13.51
C VAL A 70 -5.10 -15.15 13.09
N THR A 71 -5.78 -14.48 14.00
CA THR A 71 -7.10 -13.89 13.79
C THR A 71 -7.00 -12.38 13.92
N VAL A 72 -7.47 -11.67 12.90
CA VAL A 72 -7.39 -10.21 12.79
C VAL A 72 -8.75 -9.66 12.38
N ASP A 73 -9.21 -8.63 13.07
CA ASP A 73 -10.44 -7.91 12.72
C ASP A 73 -10.11 -6.58 12.03
N ASN A 74 -10.84 -6.25 10.96
CA ASN A 74 -10.80 -4.91 10.38
C ASN A 74 -11.73 -4.00 11.21
N THR A 75 -11.15 -3.19 12.08
CA THR A 75 -11.87 -2.25 12.95
C THR A 75 -12.03 -0.87 12.31
N GLY A 76 -11.35 -0.63 11.19
CA GLY A 76 -11.46 0.58 10.39
C GLY A 76 -12.70 0.61 9.50
N SER A 77 -12.80 1.68 8.70
CA SER A 77 -13.85 1.86 7.70
C SER A 77 -13.42 1.51 6.27
N GLU A 78 -12.11 1.40 6.02
CA GLU A 78 -11.61 0.98 4.71
C GLU A 78 -11.81 -0.52 4.48
N THR A 79 -12.07 -0.89 3.23
CA THR A 79 -12.02 -2.29 2.78
C THR A 79 -10.60 -2.61 2.38
N LEU A 80 -10.06 -3.72 2.89
CA LEU A 80 -8.69 -4.13 2.68
C LEU A 80 -8.59 -5.32 1.72
N SER A 81 -7.44 -5.47 1.07
CA SER A 81 -7.08 -6.68 0.30
C SER A 81 -6.34 -7.72 1.17
N VAL A 82 -6.75 -8.98 1.07
CA VAL A 82 -6.08 -10.11 1.74
C VAL A 82 -4.71 -10.37 1.12
N GLU A 83 -4.60 -10.30 -0.21
CA GLU A 83 -3.35 -10.48 -0.98
C GLU A 83 -2.33 -9.37 -0.69
N ALA A 84 -2.79 -8.17 -0.36
CA ALA A 84 -1.95 -7.05 0.05
C ALA A 84 -1.73 -6.97 1.58
N THR A 85 -2.14 -8.00 2.33
CA THR A 85 -1.88 -8.13 3.77
C THR A 85 -0.71 -9.08 4.03
N ASP A 86 0.32 -8.54 4.68
CA ASP A 86 1.56 -9.25 4.96
C ASP A 86 1.59 -9.83 6.37
N LEU A 87 2.10 -11.06 6.51
CA LEU A 87 2.37 -11.70 7.80
C LEU A 87 3.88 -11.91 8.02
N LEU A 88 4.36 -11.44 9.17
CA LEU A 88 5.68 -11.77 9.70
C LEU A 88 5.54 -12.64 10.94
N VAL A 89 6.31 -13.72 11.00
CA VAL A 89 6.41 -14.62 12.16
C VAL A 89 7.84 -14.58 12.65
N ASP A 90 8.07 -14.10 13.88
CA ASP A 90 9.42 -13.84 14.44
C ASP A 90 10.32 -12.98 13.54
N ASN A 91 9.71 -12.04 12.82
CA ASN A 91 10.33 -11.15 11.81
C ASN A 91 10.70 -11.82 10.48
N ASP A 92 10.36 -13.09 10.28
CA ASP A 92 10.45 -13.74 8.97
C ASP A 92 9.16 -13.52 8.19
N TYR A 93 9.29 -12.98 6.98
CA TYR A 93 8.18 -12.85 6.04
C TYR A 93 7.65 -14.22 5.64
N ARG A 94 6.34 -14.40 5.70
CA ARG A 94 5.66 -15.65 5.33
C ARG A 94 4.87 -15.47 4.06
N THR A 95 4.74 -16.55 3.29
CA THR A 95 3.88 -16.66 2.12
C THR A 95 3.33 -18.07 2.04
N GLY A 96 2.34 -18.31 1.17
CA GLY A 96 1.78 -19.66 0.94
C GLY A 96 1.01 -20.22 2.15
N TYR A 97 0.57 -19.36 3.05
CA TYR A 97 -0.36 -19.69 4.12
C TYR A 97 -1.81 -19.67 3.61
N GLY A 98 -2.71 -20.31 4.33
CA GLY A 98 -4.14 -20.23 4.05
C GLY A 98 -4.76 -18.99 4.67
N THR A 99 -5.74 -18.39 3.99
CA THR A 99 -6.51 -17.24 4.48
C THR A 99 -8.00 -17.47 4.30
N THR A 100 -8.81 -16.95 5.20
CA THR A 100 -10.27 -16.86 5.04
C THR A 100 -10.79 -15.56 5.63
N VAL A 101 -11.73 -14.90 4.96
CA VAL A 101 -12.47 -13.75 5.48
C VAL A 101 -13.87 -14.22 5.88
N ASP A 102 -14.20 -14.13 7.17
CA ASP A 102 -15.46 -14.65 7.74
C ASP A 102 -15.80 -16.09 7.28
N GLY A 103 -14.77 -16.91 7.05
CA GLY A 103 -14.88 -18.29 6.59
C GLY A 103 -14.89 -18.50 5.07
N ASP A 104 -14.89 -17.44 4.26
CA ASP A 104 -14.68 -17.51 2.81
C ASP A 104 -13.19 -17.47 2.47
N GLY A 105 -12.64 -18.58 1.96
CA GLY A 105 -11.24 -18.68 1.52
C GLY A 105 -10.99 -18.33 0.06
N SER A 106 -12.01 -17.86 -0.66
CA SER A 106 -11.92 -17.52 -2.10
C SER A 106 -11.93 -16.02 -2.38
N THR A 107 -12.25 -15.21 -1.38
CA THR A 107 -12.31 -13.76 -1.49
C THR A 107 -10.96 -13.11 -1.17
N ASP A 108 -10.65 -12.04 -1.91
CA ASP A 108 -9.57 -11.11 -1.58
C ASP A 108 -10.09 -9.89 -0.80
N ILE A 109 -11.41 -9.73 -0.69
CA ILE A 109 -12.03 -8.57 -0.05
C ILE A 109 -12.16 -8.84 1.44
N TRP A 110 -11.55 -7.98 2.24
CA TRP A 110 -11.66 -7.93 3.70
C TRP A 110 -12.29 -6.60 4.13
N ALA A 111 -13.63 -6.58 4.21
CA ALA A 111 -14.39 -5.38 4.48
C ALA A 111 -14.32 -4.95 5.96
N SER A 112 -14.77 -3.73 6.23
CA SER A 112 -14.93 -3.21 7.59
C SER A 112 -15.78 -4.17 8.43
N GLN A 113 -15.34 -4.43 9.67
CA GLN A 113 -15.93 -5.32 10.66
C GLN A 113 -15.89 -6.83 10.31
N GLU A 114 -15.25 -7.22 9.22
CA GLU A 114 -15.00 -8.63 8.92
C GLU A 114 -13.70 -9.13 9.57
N ARG A 115 -13.62 -10.44 9.73
CA ARG A 115 -12.48 -11.12 10.34
C ARG A 115 -11.66 -11.87 9.31
N LEU A 116 -10.37 -11.57 9.26
CA LEU A 116 -9.37 -12.35 8.55
C LEU A 116 -8.77 -13.41 9.49
N GLU A 117 -8.82 -14.67 9.06
CA GLU A 117 -8.08 -15.77 9.69
C GLU A 117 -6.94 -16.22 8.77
N ILE A 118 -5.73 -16.26 9.31
CA ILE A 118 -4.52 -16.69 8.61
C ILE A 118 -4.01 -17.97 9.28
N THR A 119 -3.86 -19.04 8.49
CA THR A 119 -3.37 -20.34 8.95
C THR A 119 -2.02 -20.67 8.33
N VAL A 120 -1.00 -20.76 9.18
CA VAL A 120 0.37 -21.13 8.78
C VAL A 120 0.68 -22.56 9.23
N THR A 121 1.01 -23.43 8.29
CA THR A 121 1.30 -24.87 8.53
C THR A 121 2.76 -25.26 8.31
N SER A 122 3.60 -24.32 7.86
CA SER A 122 4.99 -24.58 7.47
C SER A 122 6.01 -24.31 8.59
N LEU A 123 5.57 -24.24 9.85
CA LEU A 123 6.43 -23.93 10.99
C LEU A 123 6.92 -25.22 11.65
N SER A 124 8.18 -25.23 12.11
CA SER A 124 8.80 -26.39 12.76
C SER A 124 8.65 -26.41 14.28
N SER A 125 8.23 -25.29 14.87
CA SER A 125 8.09 -25.09 16.32
C SER A 125 7.22 -23.88 16.60
N GLN A 126 6.72 -23.77 17.84
CA GLN A 126 5.97 -22.60 18.29
C GLN A 126 6.79 -21.31 18.11
N PRO A 127 6.28 -20.33 17.34
CA PRO A 127 6.92 -19.03 17.21
C PRO A 127 6.67 -18.15 18.44
N GLY A 128 7.47 -17.09 18.62
CA GLY A 128 7.33 -16.17 19.74
C GLY A 128 6.35 -15.03 19.48
N ARG A 129 6.28 -14.53 18.25
CA ARG A 129 5.50 -13.33 17.90
C ARG A 129 5.05 -13.33 16.45
N VAL A 130 3.90 -12.71 16.21
CA VAL A 130 3.42 -12.36 14.88
C VAL A 130 3.30 -10.86 14.72
N LYS A 131 3.48 -10.39 13.48
CA LYS A 131 3.13 -9.04 13.06
C LYS A 131 2.34 -9.14 11.77
N VAL A 132 1.18 -8.49 11.73
CA VAL A 132 0.35 -8.38 10.52
C VAL A 132 0.41 -6.93 10.05
N VAL A 133 0.53 -6.73 8.75
CA VAL A 133 0.62 -5.42 8.11
C VAL A 133 -0.42 -5.35 7.01
N ALA A 134 -1.36 -4.43 7.11
CA ALA A 134 -2.33 -4.14 6.06
C ALA A 134 -1.67 -3.36 4.90
N GLU A 135 -2.34 -3.31 3.75
CA GLU A 135 -1.80 -2.78 2.50
C GLU A 135 -1.32 -1.32 2.55
N ASN A 136 -1.90 -0.53 3.44
CA ASN A 136 -1.55 0.87 3.64
C ASN A 136 -0.48 1.10 4.72
N GLY A 137 0.06 0.04 5.29
CA GLY A 137 1.15 0.06 6.26
C GLY A 137 0.72 0.10 7.72
N ILE A 138 -0.59 0.12 8.02
CA ILE A 138 -1.09 -0.07 9.39
C ILE A 138 -0.76 -1.49 9.84
N ALA A 139 -0.22 -1.63 11.04
CA ALA A 139 0.32 -2.90 11.51
C ALA A 139 0.09 -3.14 12.99
N GLU A 140 -0.23 -4.39 13.32
CA GLU A 140 -0.41 -4.85 14.68
C GLU A 140 0.52 -6.02 15.00
N THR A 141 0.84 -6.19 16.29
CA THR A 141 1.81 -7.20 16.74
C THR A 141 1.31 -7.90 18.00
N MET A 142 1.43 -9.23 18.03
CA MET A 142 0.96 -10.04 19.15
C MET A 142 1.93 -11.18 19.47
N VAL A 143 2.07 -11.48 20.76
CA VAL A 143 2.81 -12.65 21.25
C VAL A 143 1.95 -13.89 21.03
N VAL A 144 2.57 -14.95 20.53
CA VAL A 144 1.86 -16.20 20.25
C VAL A 144 1.62 -16.96 21.55
N SER A 145 0.41 -17.51 21.71
CA SER A 145 0.00 -18.34 22.86
C SER A 145 -0.18 -19.80 22.50
#